data_AF-A0A2E0NAH0-F1
#
_entry.id   AF-A0A2E0NAH0-F1
#
_cell.length_a   1.000
_cell.length_b   1.000
_cell.length_c   1.000
_cell.angle_alpha   90.00
_cell.angle_beta   90.00
_cell.angle_gamma   90.00
#
_symmetry.space_group_name_H-M   'P 1'
#
loop_
_entity.id
_entity.type
_entity.pdbx_description
1 polymer ?
#
loop_
_entity_poly.entity_id
_entity_poly.type
_entity_poly.pdbx_seq_one_letter_code
_entity_poly.pdbx_strand_id
1 'polypeptide(L)'
;DFKFNLDRYKYPNRYEEVDYLHHRNEASKYLVELDEKISNEEISLALNDALFPFVRQFANHDREWFDSQTWSNLHSWLENNLESEEFKICMKKYPRWIQE
;
A
#
# COMPACT_ATOMS: atom_id res chain seq x y z
N ASP A 1 -13.80 0.64 4.52
CA ASP A 1 -13.23 1.93 4.97
C ASP A 1 -11.78 2.20 4.59
N PHE A 2 -10.90 1.19 4.54
CA PHE A 2 -9.48 1.39 4.18
C PHE A 2 -9.25 2.22 2.90
N LYS A 3 -9.90 1.87 1.78
CA LYS A 3 -9.76 2.61 0.50
C LYS A 3 -10.20 4.08 0.60
N PHE A 4 -11.28 4.33 1.33
CA PHE A 4 -11.81 5.68 1.55
C PHE A 4 -10.82 6.56 2.32
N ASN A 5 -10.18 5.98 3.35
CA ASN A 5 -9.16 6.65 4.15
C ASN A 5 -7.85 6.82 3.38
N LEU A 6 -7.42 5.80 2.63
CA LEU A 6 -6.24 5.87 1.76
C LEU A 6 -6.34 7.01 0.74
N ASP A 7 -7.50 7.17 0.09
CA ASP A 7 -7.68 8.23 -0.92
C ASP A 7 -7.56 9.63 -0.32
N ARG A 8 -8.13 9.84 0.87
CA ARG A 8 -8.09 11.13 1.58
C ARG A 8 -6.74 11.41 2.22
N TYR A 9 -6.04 10.37 2.66
CA TYR A 9 -4.67 10.47 3.11
C TYR A 9 -3.74 10.89 1.96
N LYS A 10 -3.84 10.23 0.80
CA LYS A 10 -2.96 10.45 -0.36
C LYS A 10 -3.27 11.71 -1.15
N TYR A 11 -4.53 12.13 -1.18
CA TYR A 11 -5.00 13.26 -1.98
C TYR A 11 -5.80 14.26 -1.14
N PRO A 12 -5.24 14.82 -0.06
CA PRO A 12 -5.97 15.73 0.82
C PRO A 12 -6.47 16.96 0.05
N ASN A 13 -5.71 17.44 -0.94
CA ASN A 13 -6.06 18.59 -1.79
C ASN A 13 -7.28 18.36 -2.71
N ARG A 14 -7.81 17.13 -2.82
CA ARG A 14 -9.00 16.82 -3.64
C ARG A 14 -10.31 16.92 -2.86
N TYR A 15 -10.24 17.23 -1.57
CA TYR A 15 -11.35 17.19 -0.65
C TYR A 15 -11.31 18.41 0.28
N GLU A 16 -12.46 18.92 0.68
CA GLU A 16 -12.54 20.06 1.60
C GLU A 16 -12.21 19.64 3.03
N GLU A 17 -11.38 20.43 3.72
CA GLU A 17 -11.03 20.29 5.15
C GLU A 17 -10.65 18.88 5.62
N VAL A 18 -9.80 18.20 4.84
CA VAL A 18 -9.37 16.83 5.19
C VAL A 18 -8.19 16.84 6.16
N ASP A 19 -8.44 16.29 7.35
CA ASP A 19 -7.38 15.87 8.27
C ASP A 19 -6.73 14.57 7.75
N TYR A 20 -5.67 14.73 6.96
CA TYR A 20 -4.94 13.61 6.38
C TYR A 20 -4.32 12.69 7.45
N LEU A 21 -4.00 13.21 8.64
CA LEU A 21 -3.45 12.40 9.75
C LEU A 21 -4.54 11.53 10.37
N HIS A 22 -5.76 12.05 10.51
CA HIS A 22 -6.91 11.24 10.91
C HIS A 22 -7.12 10.07 9.93
N HIS A 23 -7.13 10.35 8.62
CA HIS A 23 -7.28 9.29 7.62
C HIS A 23 -6.11 8.31 7.58
N ARG A 24 -4.87 8.77 7.82
CA ARG A 24 -3.72 7.89 8.00
C ARG A 24 -3.94 6.91 9.14
N ASN A 25 -4.38 7.42 10.30
CA ASN A 25 -4.60 6.61 11.50
C ASN A 25 -5.78 5.64 11.33
N GLU A 26 -6.84 6.03 10.63
CA GLU A 26 -7.96 5.12 10.34
C GLU A 26 -7.58 4.05 9.32
N ALA A 27 -6.79 4.39 8.30
CA ALA A 27 -6.25 3.41 7.36
C ALA A 27 -5.24 2.46 8.03
N SER A 28 -4.44 2.94 8.98
CA SER A 28 -3.43 2.12 9.66
C SER A 28 -4.04 1.02 10.54
N LYS A 29 -5.26 1.19 11.06
CA LYS A 29 -5.96 0.11 11.80
C LYS A 29 -6.10 -1.16 10.95
N TYR A 30 -6.47 -1.00 9.67
CA TYR A 30 -6.55 -2.11 8.74
C TYR A 30 -5.17 -2.74 8.46
N LEU A 31 -4.11 -1.93 8.44
CA LEU A 31 -2.74 -2.44 8.23
C LEU A 31 -2.22 -3.22 9.43
N VAL A 32 -2.59 -2.82 10.66
CA VAL A 32 -2.32 -3.61 11.88
C VAL A 32 -3.00 -4.98 11.79
N GLU A 33 -4.28 -5.01 11.46
CA GLU A 33 -5.02 -6.28 11.28
C GLU A 33 -4.42 -7.15 10.16
N LEU A 34 -3.96 -6.53 9.08
CA LEU A 34 -3.33 -7.22 7.97
C LEU A 34 -1.96 -7.80 8.35
N ASP A 35 -1.15 -7.08 9.13
CA ASP A 35 0.13 -7.57 9.67
C ASP A 35 -0.07 -8.85 10.49
N GLU A 36 -1.05 -8.83 11.40
CA GLU A 36 -1.40 -10.00 12.22
C GLU A 36 -1.89 -11.16 11.36
N LYS A 37 -2.67 -10.89 10.30
CA LYS A 37 -3.19 -11.93 9.42
C LYS A 37 -2.08 -12.60 8.61
N ILE A 38 -1.16 -11.82 8.04
CA ILE A 38 -0.01 -12.33 7.29
C ILE A 38 0.91 -13.17 8.18
N SER A 39 1.04 -12.82 9.47
CA SER A 39 1.83 -13.60 10.42
C SER A 39 1.31 -15.02 10.66
N ASN A 40 -0.01 -15.21 10.55
CA ASN A 40 -0.69 -16.43 10.99
C ASN A 40 -1.03 -17.38 9.83
N GLU A 41 -1.16 -16.86 8.61
CA GLU A 41 -1.61 -17.62 7.45
C GLU A 41 -0.86 -17.20 6.18
N GLU A 42 -0.57 -18.18 5.32
CA GLU A 42 -0.14 -17.91 3.96
C GLU A 42 -1.34 -17.36 3.17
N ILE A 43 -1.33 -16.05 2.88
CA ILE A 43 -2.38 -15.44 2.07
C ILE A 43 -2.34 -16.02 0.65
N SER A 44 -3.51 -16.25 0.06
CA SER A 44 -3.59 -16.74 -1.32
C SER A 44 -3.00 -15.72 -2.30
N LEU A 45 -2.45 -16.20 -3.42
CA LEU A 45 -1.90 -15.34 -4.47
C LEU A 45 -2.93 -14.29 -4.97
N ALA A 46 -4.19 -14.70 -5.16
CA ALA A 46 -5.25 -13.80 -5.59
C ALA A 46 -5.52 -12.68 -4.58
N LEU A 47 -5.44 -12.97 -3.28
CA LEU A 47 -5.60 -11.97 -2.23
C LEU A 47 -4.36 -11.06 -2.15
N ASN A 48 -3.16 -11.63 -2.31
CA ASN A 48 -1.91 -10.90 -2.37
C ASN A 48 -1.94 -9.83 -3.48
N ASP A 49 -2.24 -10.25 -4.71
CA ASP A 49 -2.29 -9.37 -5.88
C ASP A 49 -3.37 -8.28 -5.75
N ALA A 50 -4.48 -8.58 -5.06
CA ALA A 50 -5.54 -7.62 -4.82
C ALA A 50 -5.16 -6.55 -3.77
N LEU A 51 -4.41 -6.93 -2.73
CA LEU A 51 -4.05 -6.05 -1.61
C LEU A 51 -2.78 -5.24 -1.88
N PHE A 52 -1.79 -5.86 -2.51
CA PHE A 52 -0.46 -5.28 -2.73
C PHE A 52 -0.48 -3.87 -3.34
N PRO A 53 -1.26 -3.56 -4.39
CA PRO A 53 -1.30 -2.22 -4.96
C PRO A 53 -1.76 -1.15 -3.99
N PHE A 54 -2.62 -1.47 -3.02
CA PHE A 54 -3.14 -0.51 -2.07
C PHE A 54 -2.18 -0.29 -0.90
N VAL A 55 -1.60 -1.36 -0.35
CA VAL A 55 -0.58 -1.25 0.70
C VAL A 55 0.65 -0.51 0.16
N ARG A 56 1.11 -0.85 -1.04
CA ARG A 56 2.20 -0.13 -1.71
C ARG A 56 1.89 1.36 -1.90
N GLN A 57 0.65 1.70 -2.25
CA GLN A 57 0.25 3.11 -2.38
C GLN A 57 0.25 3.84 -1.04
N PHE A 58 -0.17 3.18 0.04
CA PHE A 58 -0.14 3.75 1.38
C PHE A 58 1.31 3.98 1.83
N ALA A 59 2.15 2.94 1.73
CA ALA A 59 3.57 2.99 2.11
C ALA A 59 4.34 4.05 1.32
N ASN A 60 4.09 4.20 0.03
CA ASN A 60 4.79 5.19 -0.80
C ASN A 60 4.31 6.63 -0.60
N HIS A 61 3.21 6.88 0.11
CA HIS A 61 2.79 8.26 0.39
C HIS A 61 3.65 8.92 1.45
N ASP A 62 4.01 8.17 2.50
CA ASP A 62 4.96 8.57 3.56
C ASP A 62 5.75 7.33 4.00
N ARG A 63 6.86 7.09 3.28
CA ARG A 63 7.65 5.86 3.45
C ARG A 63 8.38 5.84 4.78
N GLU A 64 8.93 6.98 5.20
CA GLU A 64 9.64 7.10 6.48
C GLU A 64 8.70 6.80 7.66
N TRP A 65 7.47 7.34 7.64
CA TRP A 65 6.49 7.03 8.69
C TRP A 65 6.02 5.57 8.64
N PHE A 66 5.82 5.01 7.45
CA PHE A 66 5.42 3.60 7.30
C PHE A 66 6.50 2.65 7.83
N ASP A 67 7.76 2.91 7.50
CA ASP A 67 8.90 2.10 7.94
C ASP A 67 9.19 2.27 9.44
N SER A 68 8.73 3.37 10.08
CA SER A 68 8.84 3.55 11.53
C SER A 68 7.79 2.76 12.34
N GLN A 69 6.83 2.09 11.70
CA GLN A 69 5.80 1.31 12.38
C GLN A 69 6.30 -0.09 12.74
N THR A 70 5.68 -0.73 13.74
CA THR A 70 6.07 -2.07 14.23
C THR A 70 5.41 -3.21 13.44
N TRP A 71 5.13 -3.01 12.15
CA TRP A 71 4.43 -3.99 11.29
C TRP A 71 5.43 -4.89 10.54
N SER A 72 6.18 -5.70 11.28
CA SER A 72 7.29 -6.48 10.72
C SER A 72 6.86 -7.49 9.65
N ASN A 73 5.68 -8.11 9.81
CA ASN A 73 5.16 -9.08 8.84
C ASN A 73 4.73 -8.38 7.55
N LEU A 74 4.06 -7.24 7.69
CA LEU A 74 3.62 -6.41 6.59
C LEU A 74 4.80 -5.81 5.84
N HIS A 75 5.85 -5.37 6.55
CA HIS A 75 7.10 -4.91 5.95
C HIS A 75 7.76 -6.01 5.13
N SER A 76 7.91 -7.20 5.71
CA SER A 76 8.53 -8.35 5.04
C SER A 76 7.71 -8.78 3.83
N TRP A 77 6.39 -8.83 3.97
CA TRP A 77 5.46 -9.14 2.88
C TRP A 77 5.52 -8.11 1.76
N LEU A 78 5.57 -6.81 2.10
CA LEU A 78 5.67 -5.75 1.10
C LEU A 78 6.99 -5.86 0.32
N GLU A 79 8.10 -6.11 1.01
CA GLU A 79 9.42 -6.26 0.39
C GLU A 79 9.45 -7.46 -0.56
N ASN A 80 8.96 -8.63 -0.11
CA ASN A 80 8.88 -9.83 -0.95
C ASN A 80 8.07 -9.58 -2.24
N ASN A 81 6.98 -8.81 -2.15
CA ASN A 81 6.20 -8.44 -3.33
C ASN A 81 6.95 -7.46 -4.26
N LEU A 82 7.70 -6.51 -3.70
CA LEU A 82 8.51 -5.56 -4.47
C LEU A 82 9.71 -6.24 -5.16
N GLU A 83 10.25 -7.29 -4.56
CA GLU A 83 11.36 -8.07 -5.10
C GLU A 83 10.91 -9.15 -6.10
N SER A 84 9.61 -9.43 -6.20
CA SER A 84 9.06 -10.43 -7.12
C SER A 84 9.35 -10.12 -8.59
N GLU A 85 9.59 -11.15 -9.39
CA GLU A 85 9.85 -11.00 -10.82
C GLU A 85 8.62 -10.49 -11.57
N GLU A 86 7.43 -10.95 -11.16
CA GLU A 86 6.14 -10.50 -11.66
C GLU A 86 5.99 -8.99 -11.53
N PHE A 87 6.34 -8.43 -10.36
CA PHE A 87 6.30 -6.98 -10.14
C PHE A 87 7.32 -6.25 -11.01
N LYS A 88 8.56 -6.73 -11.11
CA LYS A 88 9.60 -6.12 -11.95
C LYS A 88 9.19 -6.06 -13.42
N ILE A 89 8.54 -7.11 -13.92
CA ILE A 89 7.98 -7.17 -15.27
C ILE A 89 6.88 -6.12 -15.45
N CYS A 90 5.90 -6.08 -14.53
CA CYS A 90 4.76 -5.17 -14.59
C CYS A 90 5.16 -3.69 -14.46
N MET A 91 6.20 -3.38 -13.67
CA MET A 91 6.66 -2.00 -13.46
C MET A 91 7.65 -1.50 -14.52
N LYS A 92 7.97 -2.31 -15.53
CA LYS A 92 8.82 -1.89 -16.65
C LYS A 92 8.20 -0.66 -17.33
N LYS A 93 8.94 0.46 -17.30
CA LYS A 93 8.51 1.70 -17.95
C LYS A 93 8.70 1.55 -19.45
N TYR A 94 7.61 1.67 -20.20
CA TYR A 94 7.65 1.77 -21.66
C TYR A 94 7.70 3.24 -22.08
N PRO A 95 8.37 3.57 -23.20
CA PRO A 95 8.31 4.91 -23.75
C PRO A 95 6.85 5.29 -24.00
N ARG A 96 6.53 6.56 -23.72
CA ARG A 96 5.19 7.09 -23.99
C ARG A 96 4.89 6.87 -25.46
N TRP A 97 3.73 6.27 -25.76
CA TRP A 97 3.31 6.08 -27.14
C TRP A 97 3.17 7.44 -27.83
N ILE A 98 3.85 7.59 -28.95
CA ILE A 98 3.74 8.74 -29.85
C ILE A 98 2.96 8.24 -31.06
N GLN A 99 1.79 8.82 -31.30
CA GLN A 99 1.04 8.59 -32.52
C GLN A 99 1.77 9.28 -33.67
N GLU A 100 2.06 8.55 -34.74
CA GLU A 100 2.54 9.13 -36.01
C GLU A 100 1.45 9.99 -36.67
#